data_AF-J9FBG9-F1
#
_entry.id   AF-J9FBG9-F1
#
_cell.length_a   1.000
_cell.length_b   1.000
_cell.length_c   1.000
_cell.angle_alpha   90.00
_cell.angle_beta   90.00
_cell.angle_gamma   90.00
#
_symmetry.space_group_name_H-M   'P 1'
#
loop_
_entity.id
_entity.type
_entity.pdbx_description
1 polymer ?
#
loop_
_entity_poly.entity_id
_entity_poly.type
_entity_poly.pdbx_seq_one_letter_code
_entity_poly.pdbx_strand_id
1 'polypeptide(L)' 'MHAEHYALSVLVDTCIPPEKLPLALNQKLPMDIRVNKALTVPEEFHARYSAHAKTYHYRILNSAIDSPFEEKYYYRVTGA' A
#
# COMPACT_ATOMS: atom_id res chain seq x y z
N MET A 1 -1.67 7.55 -8.16
CA MET A 1 -1.02 7.57 -6.82
C MET A 1 -0.82 6.12 -6.40
N HIS A 2 0.38 5.75 -5.98
CA HIS A 2 0.69 4.40 -5.50
C HIS A 2 0.73 4.40 -3.97
N ALA A 3 0.61 3.22 -3.35
CA ALA A 3 0.77 3.06 -1.91
C ALA A 3 1.65 1.84 -1.64
N GLU A 4 2.83 2.06 -1.07
CA GLU A 4 3.73 0.99 -0.64
C GLU A 4 3.24 0.33 0.66
N HIS A 5 2.70 1.14 1.57
CA HIS A 5 2.21 0.71 2.88
C HIS A 5 0.87 1.37 3.20
N TYR A 6 -0.21 0.76 2.72
CA TYR A 6 -1.56 1.15 3.09
C TYR A 6 -2.06 0.32 4.28
N ALA A 7 -2.71 0.97 5.25
CA ALA A 7 -3.30 0.32 6.41
C ALA A 7 -4.82 0.53 6.42
N LEU A 8 -5.56 -0.55 6.71
CA LEU A 8 -7.01 -0.55 6.91
C LEU A 8 -7.35 -1.36 8.17
N SER A 9 -8.48 -1.03 8.79
CA SER A 9 -9.05 -1.76 9.92
C SER A 9 -10.42 -2.28 9.53
N VAL A 10 -10.70 -3.56 9.81
CA VAL A 10 -11.98 -4.22 9.52
C VAL A 10 -12.40 -5.08 10.70
N LEU A 11 -13.70 -5.11 10.96
CA LEU A 11 -14.32 -6.11 11.82
C LEU A 11 -14.74 -7.28 10.93
N VAL A 12 -14.26 -8.48 11.25
CA VAL A 12 -14.52 -9.68 10.47
C VAL A 12 -14.72 -10.86 11.40
N ASP A 13 -15.79 -11.62 11.17
CA ASP A 13 -16.01 -12.91 11.80
C ASP A 13 -15.34 -13.99 10.97
N THR A 14 -14.22 -14.52 11.45
CA THR A 14 -13.45 -15.52 10.73
C THR A 14 -12.67 -16.43 11.66
N CYS A 15 -12.56 -17.71 11.28
CA CYS A 15 -11.70 -18.67 11.95
C CYS A 15 -10.27 -18.70 11.35
N ILE A 16 -9.98 -17.89 10.33
CA ILE A 16 -8.65 -17.85 9.70
C ILE A 16 -7.72 -17.04 10.61
N PRO A 17 -6.58 -17.62 11.06
CA PRO A 17 -5.59 -16.88 11.85
C PRO A 17 -5.06 -15.66 11.09
N PRO A 18 -4.81 -14.51 11.75
CA PRO A 18 -4.38 -13.28 11.11
C PRO A 18 -3.16 -13.44 10.18
N GLU A 19 -2.18 -14.24 10.57
CA GLU A 19 -0.97 -14.51 9.80
C GLU A 19 -1.22 -15.26 8.48
N LYS A 20 -2.37 -15.93 8.34
CA LYS A 20 -2.78 -16.64 7.11
C LYS A 20 -3.68 -15.80 6.21
N LEU A 21 -4.26 -14.70 6.72
CA LEU A 21 -5.12 -13.81 5.93
C LEU A 21 -4.42 -13.24 4.70
N PRO A 22 -3.14 -12.80 4.74
CA PRO A 22 -2.45 -12.32 3.53
C PRO A 22 -2.49 -13.35 2.40
N LEU A 23 -2.21 -14.63 2.69
CA LEU A 23 -2.23 -15.69 1.69
C LEU A 23 -3.65 -15.90 1.13
N ALA A 24 -4.66 -16.00 2.00
CA ALA A 24 -6.04 -16.23 1.60
C ALA A 24 -6.61 -15.08 0.75
N LEU A 25 -6.37 -13.83 1.16
CA LEU A 25 -6.86 -12.64 0.47
C LEU A 25 -6.16 -12.44 -0.88
N ASN A 26 -4.84 -12.63 -0.94
CA ASN A 26 -4.06 -12.44 -2.17
C ASN A 26 -4.45 -13.40 -3.30
N GLN A 27 -5.06 -14.55 -2.99
CA GLN A 27 -5.63 -15.45 -4.01
C GLN A 27 -6.85 -14.88 -4.72
N LYS A 28 -7.54 -13.90 -4.11
CA LYS A 28 -8.77 -13.30 -4.62
C LYS A 28 -8.57 -11.86 -5.12
N LEU A 29 -7.52 -11.20 -4.65
CA LEU A 29 -7.22 -9.82 -5.03
C LEU A 29 -6.56 -9.74 -6.42
N PRO A 30 -6.84 -8.69 -7.20
CA PRO A 30 -6.15 -8.44 -8.46
C PRO A 30 -4.64 -8.26 -8.26
N MET A 31 -3.85 -8.49 -9.30
CA MET A 31 -2.38 -8.55 -9.22
C MET A 31 -1.70 -7.28 -8.71
N ASP A 32 -2.36 -6.13 -8.86
CA ASP A 32 -1.91 -4.81 -8.44
C ASP A 32 -2.23 -4.47 -6.97
N ILE A 33 -2.96 -5.34 -6.26
CA ILE A 33 -3.29 -5.18 -4.84
C ILE A 33 -2.81 -6.40 -4.07
N ARG A 34 -1.91 -6.20 -3.10
CA ARG A 34 -1.39 -7.27 -2.25
C ARG A 34 -1.43 -6.88 -0.77
N VAL A 35 -1.97 -7.79 0.04
CA VAL A 35 -1.91 -7.72 1.50
C VAL A 35 -0.55 -8.28 1.93
N ASN A 36 0.23 -7.45 2.62
CA ASN A 36 1.55 -7.84 3.11
C ASN A 36 1.50 -8.42 4.53
N LYS A 37 0.54 -7.98 5.35
CA LYS A 37 0.42 -8.37 6.76
C LYS A 37 -1.02 -8.16 7.24
N ALA A 38 -1.45 -8.99 8.17
CA ALA A 38 -2.65 -8.76 8.98
C ALA A 38 -2.34 -9.04 10.45
N LEU A 39 -3.04 -8.32 11.34
CA LEU A 39 -2.82 -8.34 12.78
C LEU A 39 -4.17 -8.21 13.49
N THR A 40 -4.34 -8.92 14.60
CA THR A 40 -5.38 -8.58 15.58
C THR A 40 -4.97 -7.31 16.32
N VAL A 41 -5.89 -6.38 16.47
CA VAL A 41 -5.70 -5.09 17.13
C VAL A 41 -6.81 -4.88 18.17
N PRO A 42 -6.63 -3.99 19.16
CA PRO A 42 -7.71 -3.60 20.07
C PRO A 42 -8.95 -3.09 19.32
N GLU A 43 -10.13 -3.25 19.90
CA GLU A 43 -11.41 -2.86 19.28
C GLU A 43 -11.50 -1.36 19.00
N GLU A 44 -10.79 -0.55 19.80
CA GLU A 44 -10.73 0.91 19.67
C GLU A 44 -9.77 1.39 18.58
N PHE A 45 -8.98 0.47 17.98
CA PHE A 45 -8.03 0.84 16.93
C PHE A 45 -8.77 1.22 15.64
N HIS A 46 -8.41 2.38 15.08
CA HIS A 46 -8.93 2.81 13.79
C HIS A 46 -7.77 3.30 12.91
N ALA A 47 -7.50 2.61 11.80
CA ALA A 47 -6.30 2.86 10.97
C ALA A 47 -6.11 4.33 10.55
N ARG A 48 -7.21 5.08 10.36
CA ARG A 48 -7.18 6.52 10.06
C ARG A 48 -6.85 7.42 11.26
N TYR A 49 -7.38 7.12 12.44
CA TYR A 49 -7.36 8.04 13.59
C TYR A 49 -6.26 7.67 14.60
N SER A 50 -5.88 6.40 14.65
CA SER A 50 -4.75 5.91 15.45
C SER A 50 -3.40 6.14 14.76
N ALA A 51 -3.38 6.60 13.51
CA ALA A 51 -2.14 6.91 12.79
C ALA A 51 -1.52 8.21 13.33
N HIS A 52 -0.23 8.16 13.69
CA HIS A 52 0.52 9.34 14.14
C HIS A 52 0.98 10.25 12.99
N ALA A 53 1.32 9.65 11.85
CA ALA A 53 1.83 10.37 10.69
C ALA A 53 1.53 9.61 9.39
N LYS A 54 1.65 10.30 8.26
CA LYS A 54 1.62 9.72 6.92
C LYS A 54 2.84 10.21 6.15
N THR A 55 3.61 9.28 5.62
CA THR A 55 4.77 9.58 4.78
C THR A 55 4.37 9.48 3.32
N TYR A 56 4.69 10.51 2.54
CA TYR A 56 4.49 10.53 1.10
C TYR A 56 5.86 10.63 0.42
N HIS A 57 6.03 9.85 -0.65
CA HIS A 57 7.24 9.86 -1.47
C HIS A 57 6.86 10.32 -2.88
N TYR A 58 7.44 11.43 -3.30
CA TYR A 58 7.33 11.93 -4.67
C TYR A 58 8.63 11.65 -5.40
N ARG A 59 8.51 11.05 -6.58
CA ARG A 59 9.63 10.80 -7.48
C ARG A 59 9.47 11.68 -8.71
N ILE A 60 10.47 12.51 -8.98
CA ILE A 60 10.48 13.44 -10.10
C ILE A 60 11.68 13.08 -10.98
N LEU A 61 11.43 12.75 -12.25
CA LEU A 61 12.49 12.53 -13.21
C LEU A 61 12.87 13.86 -13.87
N ASN A 62 14.10 14.30 -13.62
CA ASN A 62 14.72 15.46 -14.26
C ASN A 62 15.87 14.99 -15.16
N SER A 63 15.51 14.33 -16.25
CA SER A 63 16.44 13.78 -17.23
C SER A 63 15.84 13.90 -18.63
N ALA A 64 16.68 14.09 -19.65
CA ALA A 64 16.26 14.07 -21.04
C ALA A 64 15.79 12.68 -21.50
N ILE A 65 16.36 11.62 -20.91
CA ILE A 65 16.10 10.21 -21.26
C ILE A 65 15.28 9.55 -20.15
N ASP A 66 14.23 8.82 -20.54
CA ASP A 66 13.36 8.07 -19.63
C ASP A 66 14.01 6.78 -19.10
N SER A 67 13.55 6.35 -17.93
CA SER A 67 13.83 5.01 -17.40
C SER A 67 12.67 4.08 -17.76
N PRO A 68 12.86 3.04 -18.60
CA PRO A 68 11.79 2.12 -18.98
C PRO A 68 11.28 1.28 -17.81
N PHE A 69 12.02 1.21 -16.69
CA PHE A 69 11.63 0.46 -15.49
C PHE A 69 10.83 1.31 -14.50
N GLU A 70 11.02 2.63 -14.51
CA GLU A 70 10.47 3.52 -13.49
C GLU A 70 9.38 4.45 -14.01
N GLU A 71 9.08 4.41 -15.31
CA GLU A 71 8.13 5.29 -16.02
C GLU A 71 6.77 5.44 -15.31
N LYS A 72 6.26 4.37 -14.70
CA LYS A 72 4.99 4.38 -13.96
C LYS A 72 5.05 5.02 -12.56
N TYR A 73 6.25 5.33 -12.07
CA TYR A 73 6.50 5.70 -10.67
C TYR A 73 7.03 7.12 -10.48
N TYR A 74 7.32 7.86 -11.55
CA TYR A 74 7.76 9.25 -11.46
C TYR A 74 6.85 10.21 -12.23
N TYR A 75 6.93 11.48 -11.87
CA TYR A 75 6.47 12.57 -12.72
C TYR A 75 7.67 13.12 -13.52
N ARG A 76 7.52 13.26 -14.84
CA ARG A 76 8.58 13.81 -15.70
C ARG A 76 8.49 15.33 -15.76
N VAL A 77 9.62 16.01 -15.56
CA VAL A 77 9.72 17.45 -15.84
C VAL A 77 10.06 17.63 -17.33
N THR A 78 9.16 18.26 -18.08
CA THR A 78 9.41 18.69 -19.46
C THR A 78 9.83 20.16 -19.45
N GLY A 79 11.13 20.43 -19.32
CA GLY A 79 11.65 21.80 -19.43
C GLY A 79 13.01 22.02 -18.77
N ALA A 80 14.04 22.09 -19.61
CA ALA A 80 15.20 22.97 -19.48
C ALA A 80 15.70 23.25 -20.91
#